data_AF-A0A1I4I131-F1
#
_entry.id   AF-A0A1I4I131-F1
#
_cell.length_a   1.000
_cell.length_b   1.000
_cell.length_c   1.000
_cell.angle_alpha   90.00
_cell.angle_beta   90.00
_cell.angle_gamma   90.00
#
_symmetry.space_group_name_H-M   'P 1'
#
loop_
_entity.id
_entity.type
_entity.pdbx_description
1 polymer ?
#
loop_
_entity_poly.entity_id
_entity_poly.type
_entity_poly.pdbx_seq_one_letter_code
_entity_poly.pdbx_strand_id
1 'polypeptide(L)'
;MVFDALSFIFGVFFTINLWVFHFTYGRLALYVVVNFLIDLLFAYPLNKLFQKIGHYKFKNMNAAAMFIISFSLALVNYGFQKFIEKSDTGSQAPYH
;
A
#
# COMPACT_ATOMS: atom_id res chain seq x y z
N MET A 1 7.12 8.29 -19.57
CA MET A 1 7.62 6.90 -19.47
C MET A 1 8.28 6.57 -18.13
N VAL A 2 9.20 7.38 -17.59
CA VAL A 2 9.75 7.17 -16.22
C VAL A 2 9.25 8.22 -15.23
N PHE A 3 9.29 9.51 -15.61
CA PHE A 3 8.80 10.60 -14.75
C PHE A 3 7.33 10.45 -14.36
N ASP A 4 6.45 10.08 -15.28
CA ASP A 4 5.02 9.84 -14.97
C ASP A 4 4.83 8.73 -13.94
N ALA A 5 5.65 7.68 -14.01
CA ALA A 5 5.63 6.58 -13.06
C ALA A 5 6.15 7.03 -11.69
N LEU A 6 7.25 7.79 -11.65
CA LEU A 6 7.79 8.35 -10.41
C LEU A 6 6.81 9.34 -9.77
N SER A 7 6.16 10.19 -10.55
CA SER A 7 5.13 11.12 -10.06
C SER A 7 3.92 10.38 -9.49
N PHE A 8 3.49 9.29 -10.12
CA PHE A 8 2.42 8.46 -9.58
C PHE A 8 2.83 7.74 -8.28
N ILE A 9 4.03 7.17 -8.24
CA ILE A 9 4.57 6.45 -7.09
C ILE A 9 4.76 7.40 -5.90
N PHE A 10 5.54 8.47 -6.06
CA PHE A 10 5.87 9.39 -4.97
C PHE A 10 4.74 10.37 -4.64
N GLY A 11 3.85 10.64 -5.59
CA GLY A 11 2.67 11.45 -5.34
C GLY A 11 1.59 10.62 -4.67
N VAL A 12 0.69 10.08 -5.47
CA VAL A 12 -0.55 9.46 -4.99
C VAL A 12 -0.28 8.18 -4.20
N PHE A 13 0.51 7.26 -4.73
CA PHE A 13 0.68 5.94 -4.11
C PHE A 13 1.38 6.01 -2.75
N PHE A 14 2.46 6.79 -2.66
CA PHE A 14 3.21 7.00 -1.42
C PHE A 14 2.37 7.74 -0.37
N THR A 15 1.65 8.79 -0.77
CA THR A 15 0.78 9.56 0.13
C THR A 15 -0.34 8.68 0.70
N ILE A 16 -0.99 7.87 -0.13
CA ILE A 16 -2.03 6.93 0.33
C ILE A 16 -1.44 5.94 1.34
N ASN A 17 -0.27 5.37 1.07
CA ASN A 17 0.39 4.43 2.00
C ASN A 17 0.64 5.08 3.37
N LEU A 18 1.18 6.31 3.41
CA LEU A 18 1.41 7.02 4.67
C LEU A 18 0.12 7.30 5.44
N TRP A 19 -0.94 7.72 4.74
CA TRP A 19 -2.25 7.93 5.35
C TRP A 19 -2.81 6.66 5.97
N VAL A 20 -2.72 5.53 5.25
CA VAL A 20 -3.16 4.24 5.77
C VAL A 20 -2.39 3.91 7.05
N PHE A 21 -1.05 3.96 7.03
CA PHE A 21 -0.26 3.71 8.24
C PHE A 21 -0.63 4.62 9.40
N HIS A 22 -0.87 5.91 9.13
CA HIS A 22 -1.26 6.88 10.14
C HIS A 22 -2.61 6.52 10.80
N PHE A 23 -3.64 6.24 10.00
CA PHE A 23 -4.97 5.92 10.54
C PHE A 23 -5.05 4.54 11.19
N THR A 24 -4.17 3.62 10.79
CA THR A 24 -4.16 2.25 11.29
C THR A 24 -3.09 2.01 12.34
N TYR A 25 -2.41 3.06 12.80
CA TYR A 25 -1.26 2.98 13.70
C TYR A 25 -1.60 2.17 14.97
N GLY A 26 -0.73 1.22 15.32
CA GLY A 26 -0.92 0.32 16.46
C GLY A 26 -2.08 -0.70 16.33
N ARG A 27 -2.83 -0.73 15.22
CA ARG A 27 -4.01 -1.59 15.02
C ARG A 27 -3.88 -2.48 13.78
N LEU A 28 -3.23 -3.64 13.93
CA LEU A 28 -2.99 -4.59 12.83
C LEU A 28 -4.27 -4.99 12.09
N ALA A 29 -5.35 -5.33 12.80
CA ALA A 29 -6.60 -5.74 12.15
C ALA A 29 -7.19 -4.63 11.27
N LEU A 30 -7.10 -3.37 11.72
CA LEU A 30 -7.58 -2.22 10.98
C LEU A 30 -6.69 -1.94 9.75
N TYR A 31 -5.36 -2.08 9.88
CA TYR A 31 -4.43 -2.03 8.75
C TYR A 31 -4.77 -3.05 7.67
N VAL A 32 -4.97 -4.30 8.07
CA VAL A 32 -5.25 -5.40 7.12
C VAL A 32 -6.55 -5.15 6.38
N VAL A 33 -7.62 -4.76 7.08
CA VAL A 33 -8.92 -4.49 6.44
C VAL A 33 -8.85 -3.29 5.50
N VAL A 34 -8.23 -2.18 5.93
CA VAL A 34 -8.12 -0.98 5.09
C VAL A 34 -7.28 -1.26 3.83
N ASN A 35 -6.12 -1.92 3.95
CA ASN A 35 -5.32 -2.29 2.77
C ASN A 35 -6.05 -3.27 1.87
N PHE A 36 -6.73 -4.28 2.42
CA PHE A 36 -7.52 -5.22 1.64
C PHE A 36 -8.54 -4.49 0.76
N LEU A 37 -9.28 -3.52 1.32
CA LEU A 37 -10.27 -2.75 0.58
C LEU A 37 -9.63 -1.86 -0.49
N ILE A 38 -8.52 -1.18 -0.16
CA ILE A 38 -7.79 -0.32 -1.09
C ILE A 38 -7.21 -1.13 -2.25
N ASP A 39 -6.57 -2.27 -1.96
CA ASP A 39 -6.00 -3.15 -2.98
C ASP A 39 -7.08 -3.76 -3.87
N LEU A 40 -8.25 -4.07 -3.31
CA LEU A 40 -9.40 -4.57 -4.08
C LEU A 40 -9.95 -3.47 -5.01
N LEU A 41 -10.04 -2.23 -4.53
CA LEU A 41 -10.39 -1.08 -5.37
C LEU A 41 -9.33 -0.81 -6.45
N PHE A 42 -8.05 -0.98 -6.12
CA PHE A 42 -6.96 -0.79 -7.06
C PHE A 42 -6.99 -1.86 -8.17
N ALA A 43 -7.08 -3.12 -7.79
CA ALA A 43 -6.98 -4.27 -8.69
C ALA A 43 -8.17 -4.42 -9.65
N TYR A 44 -9.37 -4.00 -9.25
CA TYR A 44 -10.60 -4.18 -10.04
C TYR A 44 -11.12 -2.88 -10.68
N PRO A 45 -11.74 -1.92 -9.96
CA PRO A 45 -12.32 -0.75 -10.61
C PRO A 45 -11.27 0.21 -11.18
N LEU A 46 -10.20 0.51 -10.43
CA LEU A 46 -9.17 1.44 -10.90
C LEU A 46 -8.39 0.85 -12.08
N ASN A 47 -8.10 -0.45 -12.00
CA ASN A 47 -7.46 -1.18 -13.07
C ASN A 47 -8.25 -1.17 -14.38
N LYS A 48 -9.57 -1.43 -14.32
CA LYS A 48 -10.46 -1.32 -15.47
C LYS A 48 -10.53 0.10 -16.02
N LEU A 49 -10.54 1.11 -15.15
CA LEU A 49 -10.53 2.51 -15.56
C LEU A 49 -9.26 2.86 -16.35
N PHE A 50 -8.09 2.48 -15.86
CA PHE A 50 -6.82 2.73 -16.55
C PHE A 50 -6.71 2.01 -17.90
N GLN A 51 -7.24 0.79 -18.02
CA GLN A 51 -7.33 0.09 -19.31
C GLN A 51 -8.27 0.80 -20.29
N LYS A 52 -9.40 1.32 -19.79
CA LYS A 52 -10.40 2.02 -20.62
C LYS A 52 -9.87 3.35 -21.17
N ILE A 53 -9.07 4.07 -20.38
CA ILE A 53 -8.46 5.36 -20.79
C ILE A 53 -7.24 5.13 -21.71
N GLY A 54 -6.81 3.88 -21.91
CA GLY A 54 -5.72 3.55 -22.83
C GLY A 54 -4.32 3.80 -22.27
N HIS A 55 -4.19 4.04 -20.95
CA HIS A 55 -2.89 4.23 -20.30
C HIS A 55 -1.99 3.00 -20.39
N TYR A 56 -2.57 1.81 -20.40
CA TYR A 56 -1.87 0.56 -20.68
C TYR A 56 -2.88 -0.53 -21.12
N LYS A 57 -2.45 -1.56 -21.85
CA LYS A 57 -3.20 -2.82 -22.05
C LYS A 57 -2.42 -3.98 -21.43
N PHE A 58 -2.92 -4.59 -20.35
CA PHE A 58 -2.32 -5.81 -19.82
C PHE A 58 -2.82 -6.96 -20.67
N LYS A 59 -1.96 -7.49 -21.53
CA LYS A 59 -2.28 -8.68 -22.34
C LYS A 59 -2.35 -9.95 -21.47
N ASN A 60 -1.61 -9.99 -20.35
CA ASN A 60 -1.37 -11.22 -19.55
C ASN A 60 -1.56 -11.11 -18.02
N MET A 61 -1.83 -9.93 -17.44
CA MET A 61 -1.91 -9.80 -15.97
C MET A 61 -3.36 -9.73 -15.48
N ASN A 62 -3.79 -10.78 -14.77
CA ASN A 62 -5.12 -10.88 -14.18
C ASN A 62 -5.24 -9.98 -12.94
N ALA A 63 -6.39 -9.32 -12.74
CA ALA A 63 -6.69 -8.49 -11.59
C ALA A 63 -6.46 -9.22 -10.25
N ALA A 64 -6.76 -10.52 -10.19
CA ALA A 64 -6.48 -11.33 -9.02
C ALA A 64 -4.98 -11.41 -8.68
N ALA A 65 -4.11 -11.52 -9.69
CA ALA A 65 -2.66 -11.56 -9.48
C ALA A 65 -2.14 -10.21 -8.96
N MET A 66 -2.65 -9.09 -9.50
CA MET A 66 -2.35 -7.76 -8.96
C MET A 66 -2.75 -7.63 -7.50
N PHE A 67 -3.98 -8.04 -7.18
CA PHE A 67 -4.49 -7.98 -5.82
C PHE A 67 -3.60 -8.77 -4.86
N ILE A 68 -3.25 -10.01 -5.22
CA ILE A 68 -2.39 -10.87 -4.38
C ILE A 68 -1.02 -10.22 -4.16
N ILE A 69 -0.40 -9.68 -5.21
CA ILE A 69 0.91 -9.03 -5.12
C ILE A 69 0.84 -7.78 -4.23
N SER A 70 -0.10 -6.88 -4.49
CA SER A 70 -0.26 -5.63 -3.73
C SER A 70 -0.57 -5.92 -2.26
N PHE A 71 -1.49 -6.84 -1.98
CA PHE A 71 -1.87 -7.18 -0.62
C PHE A 71 -0.74 -7.88 0.14
N SER A 72 0.04 -8.74 -0.53
CA SER A 72 1.23 -9.35 0.06
C SER A 72 2.28 -8.29 0.41
N LEU A 73 2.49 -7.31 -0.47
CA LEU A 73 3.38 -6.17 -0.21
C LEU A 73 2.90 -5.33 0.97
N ALA A 74 1.60 -5.09 1.12
CA ALA A 74 1.03 -4.41 2.28
C ALA A 74 1.37 -5.14 3.59
N LEU A 75 1.26 -6.47 3.63
CA LEU A 75 1.65 -7.25 4.81
C LEU A 75 3.14 -7.12 5.14
N VAL A 76 4.02 -7.14 4.14
CA VAL A 76 5.47 -6.92 4.31
C VAL A 76 5.75 -5.51 4.85
N ASN A 77 5.09 -4.51 4.27
CA ASN A 77 5.18 -3.10 4.66
C ASN A 77 4.81 -2.88 6.13
N TYR A 78 3.73 -3.48 6.60
CA TYR A 78 3.37 -3.41 8.02
C TYR A 78 4.36 -4.14 8.92
N GLY A 79 4.88 -5.29 8.47
CA GLY A 79 5.97 -5.98 9.16
C GLY A 79 7.18 -5.07 9.38
N PHE A 80 7.55 -4.31 8.36
CA PHE A 80 8.63 -3.32 8.43
C PHE A 80 8.30 -2.16 9.36
N GLN A 81 7.09 -1.59 9.30
CA GLN A 81 6.64 -0.56 10.25
C GLN A 81 6.79 -1.03 11.70
N LYS A 82 6.27 -2.22 12.01
CA LYS A 82 6.33 -2.79 13.37
C LYS A 82 7.76 -3.06 13.83
N PHE A 83 8.66 -3.44 12.91
CA PHE A 83 10.08 -3.61 13.19
C PHE A 83 10.72 -2.29 13.64
N ILE A 84 10.43 -1.18 12.95
CA ILE A 84 10.92 0.16 13.31
C ILE A 84 10.33 0.65 14.64
N GLU A 85 9.02 0.49 14.85
CA GLU A 85 8.37 0.89 16.11
C GLU A 85 8.97 0.18 17.33
N LYS A 86 9.32 -1.09 17.18
CA LYS A 86 9.97 -1.86 18.25
C LYS A 86 11.36 -1.31 18.59
N SER A 87 12.15 -0.88 17.60
CA SER A 87 13.46 -0.25 17.86
C SER A 87 13.34 1.10 18.56
N ASP A 88 12.31 1.88 18.26
CA ASP A 88 12.09 3.18 18.89
C ASP A 88 11.63 3.04 20.35
N THR A 89 10.76 2.07 20.62
CA THR A 89 10.27 1.80 21.99
C THR A 89 11.39 1.27 22.90
N GLY A 90 12.37 0.53 22.34
CA GLY A 90 13.57 0.09 23.07
C GLY A 90 14.57 1.21 23.37
N SER A 91 14.46 2.37 22.71
CA SER A 91 15.33 3.54 22.92
C SER A 91 14.73 4.55 23.91
N GLN A 92 13.44 4.41 24.26
CA GLN A 92 12.76 5.19 25.29
C GLN A 92 12.85 4.43 26.63
N ALA A 93 14.03 4.40 27.24
CA ALA A 93 14.12 4.09 28.67
C ALA A 93 13.31 5.16 29.44
N PRO A 94 12.50 4.79 30.44
CA PRO A 94 11.61 5.73 31.10
C PRO A 94 12.46 6.75 31.88
N TYR A 95 12.46 8.00 31.42
CA TYR A 95 12.68 9.14 32.30
C TYR A 95 11.31 9.58 32.81
N HIS A 96 11.11 9.33 34.11
CA HIS A 96 10.00 9.72 34.99
C HIS A 96 8.86 8.71 35.18
#